data_AF-A0A5C5V1Q0-F1
#
_entry.id   AF-A0A5C5V1Q0-F1
#
_cell.length_a   1.000
_cell.length_b   1.000
_cell.length_c   1.000
_cell.angle_alpha   90.00
_cell.angle_beta   90.00
_cell.angle_gamma   90.00
#
_symmetry.space_group_name_H-M   'P 1'
#
loop_
_entity.id
_entity.type
_entity.pdbx_description
1 polymer ?
#
loop_
_entity_poly.entity_id
_entity_poly.type
_entity_poly.pdbx_seq_one_letter_code
_entity_poly.pdbx_strand_id
1 'polypeptide(L)'
;MAKPRRSLQPPVAPQPSLSASAQEPEPKPQPRIIWSGAVRGWVSVLILIHVTALFVGPWASPPPSSYLSQQVERLYEPYLRTVFLKDHGYRFFAPNPGASHLVRYELLDAEGNKIGEGRFPNLDVHWPRLLYHRHFMISESLNNVTSIPAEAPADDAPADVKAGYQNAVRLRDAYFESIARYLAYEHDVPQVKLVLIEHGIPHPLDVAEGMSLSDPSLYREREVGVYQRDDLLLKPVAPKPTEIPATIAAPPQEAEEI
;
A
#
# COMPACT_ATOMS: atom_id res chain seq x y z
N MET A 1 22.47 -66.13 -43.89
CA MET A 1 23.91 -65.80 -43.98
C MET A 1 24.04 -64.30 -44.19
N ALA A 2 24.38 -63.56 -43.14
CA ALA A 2 24.54 -62.10 -43.18
C ALA A 2 25.89 -61.73 -42.55
N LYS A 3 26.71 -60.99 -43.29
CA LYS A 3 28.03 -60.48 -42.90
C LYS A 3 27.93 -59.61 -41.63
N PRO A 4 28.85 -59.75 -40.67
CA PRO A 4 28.91 -58.81 -39.55
C PRO A 4 29.35 -57.43 -40.05
N ARG A 5 28.56 -56.39 -39.72
CA ARG A 5 28.92 -54.98 -39.97
C ARG A 5 30.11 -54.61 -39.08
N ARG A 6 31.23 -54.31 -39.72
CA ARG A 6 32.44 -53.75 -39.11
C ARG A 6 32.09 -52.36 -38.58
N SER A 7 32.01 -52.19 -37.26
CA SER A 7 31.86 -50.88 -36.62
C SER A 7 33.13 -50.06 -36.86
N LEU A 8 33.03 -48.99 -37.64
CA LEU A 8 34.06 -47.97 -37.75
C LEU A 8 34.08 -47.19 -36.43
N GLN A 9 35.08 -47.41 -35.60
CA GLN A 9 35.39 -46.50 -34.51
C GLN A 9 35.89 -45.17 -35.11
N PRO A 10 35.35 -44.01 -34.69
CA PRO A 10 35.93 -42.74 -35.08
C PRO A 10 37.33 -42.60 -34.45
N PRO A 11 38.22 -41.79 -35.06
CA PRO A 11 39.57 -41.59 -34.56
C PRO A 11 39.53 -41.00 -33.15
N VAL A 12 40.21 -41.66 -32.22
CA VAL A 12 40.44 -41.14 -30.86
C VAL A 12 41.30 -39.89 -31.01
N ALA A 13 40.71 -38.73 -30.72
CA ALA A 13 41.45 -37.48 -30.63
C ALA A 13 42.56 -37.63 -29.56
N PRO A 14 43.78 -37.12 -29.81
CA PRO A 14 44.83 -37.14 -28.81
C PRO A 14 44.32 -36.37 -27.58
N GLN A 15 44.27 -37.05 -26.44
CA GLN A 15 43.96 -36.40 -25.18
C GLN A 15 45.00 -35.30 -24.95
N PRO A 16 44.59 -34.06 -24.66
CA PRO A 16 45.53 -33.03 -24.26
C PRO A 16 46.25 -33.53 -23.00
N SER A 17 47.56 -33.65 -23.09
CA SER A 17 48.43 -33.86 -21.94
C SER A 17 48.07 -32.82 -20.88
N LEU A 18 47.63 -33.27 -19.71
CA LEU A 18 47.50 -32.46 -18.50
C LEU A 18 48.91 -32.04 -18.03
N SER A 19 49.55 -31.19 -18.82
CA SER A 19 50.78 -30.50 -18.48
C SER A 19 50.40 -29.21 -17.77
N ALA A 20 51.01 -29.05 -16.59
CA ALA A 20 50.94 -27.92 -15.70
C ALA A 20 49.61 -27.76 -14.95
N SER A 21 49.56 -28.36 -13.75
CA SER A 21 48.85 -27.75 -12.63
C SER A 21 49.34 -26.31 -12.50
N ALA A 22 48.57 -25.36 -13.03
CA ALA A 22 48.78 -23.95 -12.74
C ALA A 22 48.64 -23.80 -11.22
N GLN A 23 49.75 -23.55 -10.53
CA GLN A 23 49.70 -23.12 -9.13
C GLN A 23 48.80 -21.89 -9.09
N GLU A 24 47.66 -22.04 -8.42
CA GLU A 24 46.79 -20.92 -8.09
C GLU A 24 47.65 -19.90 -7.34
N PRO A 25 47.71 -18.63 -7.78
CA PRO A 25 48.57 -17.65 -7.16
C PRO A 25 48.21 -17.51 -5.68
N GLU A 26 49.18 -17.70 -4.79
CA GLU A 26 48.97 -17.52 -3.35
C GLU A 26 48.29 -16.16 -3.09
N PRO A 27 47.20 -16.13 -2.32
CA PRO A 27 46.49 -14.88 -2.04
C PRO A 27 47.43 -13.92 -1.35
N LYS A 28 47.69 -12.78 -2.00
CA LYS A 28 48.55 -11.72 -1.45
C LYS A 28 48.05 -11.35 -0.04
N PRO A 29 48.92 -11.30 0.98
CA PRO A 29 48.50 -10.96 2.33
C PRO A 29 47.89 -9.57 2.33
N GLN A 30 46.60 -9.48 2.65
CA GLN A 30 45.93 -8.18 2.74
C GLN A 30 46.48 -7.41 3.94
N PRO A 31 46.79 -6.11 3.78
CA PRO A 31 47.31 -5.31 4.88
C PRO A 31 46.27 -5.27 6.01
N ARG A 32 46.64 -5.78 7.18
CA ARG A 32 45.82 -5.65 8.38
C ARG A 32 45.88 -4.20 8.84
N ILE A 33 44.80 -3.45 8.67
CA ILE A 33 44.70 -2.09 9.22
C ILE A 33 44.62 -2.24 10.74
N ILE A 34 45.72 -1.96 11.43
CA ILE A 34 45.79 -1.98 12.90
C ILE A 34 45.39 -0.59 13.39
N TRP A 35 44.18 -0.48 13.92
CA TRP A 35 43.67 0.77 14.48
C TRP A 35 44.25 0.98 15.87
N SER A 36 44.70 2.20 16.17
CA SER A 36 45.00 2.56 17.55
C SER A 36 43.72 2.53 18.39
N GLY A 37 43.85 2.24 19.69
CA GLY A 37 42.68 2.21 20.60
C GLY A 37 41.89 3.53 20.59
N ALA A 38 42.58 4.67 20.43
CA ALA A 38 41.96 5.98 20.32
C ALA A 38 41.11 6.15 19.05
N VAL A 39 41.65 5.76 17.89
CA VAL A 39 40.92 5.86 16.60
C VAL A 39 39.70 4.93 16.61
N ARG A 40 39.85 3.72 17.15
CA ARG A 40 38.73 2.79 17.35
C ARG A 40 37.65 3.39 18.24
N GLY A 41 38.04 3.99 19.37
CA GLY A 41 37.12 4.67 20.28
C GLY A 41 36.36 5.80 19.59
N TRP A 42 37.05 6.65 18.84
CA TRP A 42 36.44 7.77 18.13
C TRP A 42 35.41 7.31 17.08
N VAL A 43 35.77 6.31 16.26
CA VAL A 43 34.83 5.76 15.28
C VAL A 43 33.67 5.03 15.94
N SER A 44 33.88 4.33 17.06
CA SER A 44 32.78 3.75 17.83
C SER A 44 31.79 4.82 18.32
N VAL A 45 32.27 5.99 18.76
CA VAL A 45 31.40 7.11 19.13
C VAL A 45 30.62 7.63 17.92
N LEU A 46 31.28 7.82 16.76
CA LEU A 46 30.60 8.25 15.54
C LEU A 46 29.53 7.27 15.07
N ILE A 47 29.83 5.97 15.11
CA ILE A 47 28.85 4.91 14.79
C ILE A 47 27.68 4.97 15.76
N LEU A 48 27.94 5.13 17.06
CA LEU A 48 26.88 5.22 18.07
C LEU A 48 25.97 6.43 17.81
N ILE A 49 26.55 7.60 17.51
CA ILE A 49 25.80 8.81 17.14
C ILE A 49 24.94 8.56 15.89
N HIS A 50 25.52 7.96 14.84
CA HIS A 50 24.81 7.69 13.60
C HIS A 50 23.66 6.69 13.79
N VAL A 51 23.92 5.57 14.46
CA VAL A 51 22.89 4.55 14.73
C VAL A 51 21.78 5.15 15.58
N THR A 52 22.10 5.95 16.60
CA THR A 52 21.09 6.65 17.38
C THR A 52 20.25 7.58 16.51
N ALA A 53 20.87 8.32 15.59
CA ALA A 53 20.17 9.19 14.65
C ALA A 53 19.18 8.42 13.74
N LEU A 54 19.54 7.20 13.30
CA LEU A 54 18.64 6.34 12.52
C LEU A 54 17.36 5.95 13.28
N PHE A 55 17.40 5.91 14.62
CA PHE A 55 16.21 5.68 15.45
C PHE A 55 15.46 6.97 15.77
N VAL A 56 16.19 8.05 16.10
CA VAL A 56 15.59 9.33 16.52
C VAL A 56 14.72 9.93 15.42
N GLY A 57 15.16 9.87 14.15
CA GLY A 57 14.40 10.42 13.02
C GLY A 57 12.98 9.84 12.92
N PRO A 58 12.82 8.52 12.71
CA PRO A 58 11.51 7.86 12.68
C PRO A 58 10.71 7.95 13.99
N TRP A 59 11.37 8.03 15.13
CA TRP A 59 10.69 8.09 16.43
C TRP A 59 10.03 9.45 16.68
N ALA A 60 10.63 10.53 16.17
CA ALA A 60 10.13 11.89 16.36
C ALA A 60 9.29 12.41 15.19
N SER A 61 9.33 11.76 14.03
CA SER A 61 8.70 12.25 12.80
C SER A 61 7.98 11.14 12.03
N PRO A 62 6.80 11.41 11.45
CA PRO A 62 6.09 12.68 11.39
C PRO A 62 5.25 12.95 12.65
N PRO A 63 4.89 14.22 12.91
CA PRO A 63 3.85 14.56 13.86
C PRO A 63 2.51 13.89 13.48
N PRO A 64 1.70 13.50 14.47
CA PRO A 64 1.92 13.73 15.90
C PRO A 64 2.91 12.74 16.55
N SER A 65 3.93 13.26 17.27
CA SER A 65 4.89 12.47 18.05
C SER A 65 5.02 13.02 19.48
N SER A 66 5.52 12.20 20.41
CA SER A 66 5.62 12.58 21.83
C SER A 66 6.53 13.78 22.08
N TYR A 67 6.33 14.55 23.15
CA TYR A 67 7.23 15.63 23.51
C TYR A 67 8.67 15.18 23.76
N LEU A 68 8.85 13.99 24.32
CA LEU A 68 10.17 13.43 24.56
C LEU A 68 10.91 13.18 23.25
N SER A 69 10.26 12.53 22.28
CA SER A 69 10.86 12.27 20.97
C SER A 69 11.22 13.58 20.25
N GLN A 70 10.37 14.60 20.31
CA GLN A 70 10.66 15.92 19.74
C GLN A 70 11.87 16.60 20.40
N GLN A 71 12.02 16.50 21.73
CA GLN A 71 13.18 17.08 22.43
C GLN A 71 14.49 16.38 22.06
N VAL A 72 14.47 15.05 21.97
CA VAL A 72 15.64 14.27 21.53
C VAL A 72 15.99 14.59 20.07
N GLU A 73 15.00 14.75 19.19
CA GLU A 73 15.23 15.18 17.81
C GLU A 73 15.87 16.56 17.73
N ARG A 74 15.41 17.55 18.52
CA ARG A 74 16.02 18.90 18.55
C ARG A 74 17.51 18.85 18.88
N LEU A 75 17.93 17.92 19.74
CA LEU A 75 19.34 17.73 20.06
C LEU A 75 20.13 17.15 18.87
N TYR A 76 19.53 16.22 18.12
CA TYR A 76 20.14 15.56 16.96
C TYR A 76 19.94 16.30 15.63
N GLU A 77 19.11 17.35 15.61
CA GLU A 77 18.67 18.05 14.41
C GLU A 77 19.80 18.51 13.49
N PRO A 78 20.89 19.12 13.99
CA PRO A 78 22.00 19.53 13.12
C PRO A 78 22.59 18.34 12.35
N TYR A 79 22.81 17.23 13.05
CA TYR A 79 23.35 16.01 12.45
C TYR A 79 22.37 15.40 11.45
N LEU A 80 21.10 15.24 11.85
CA LEU A 80 20.04 14.68 11.01
C LEU A 80 19.89 15.46 9.69
N ARG A 81 20.00 16.79 9.73
CA ARG A 81 20.00 17.62 8.52
C ARG A 81 21.22 17.37 7.64
N THR A 82 22.42 17.31 8.23
CA THR A 82 23.66 17.09 7.48
C THR A 82 23.67 15.77 6.73
N VAL A 83 23.19 14.69 7.35
CA VAL A 83 23.14 13.36 6.70
C VAL A 83 21.83 13.10 5.95
N PHE A 84 21.02 14.15 5.73
CA PHE A 84 19.77 14.08 4.97
C PHE A 84 18.75 13.07 5.54
N LEU A 85 18.79 12.81 6.85
CA LEU A 85 17.84 11.94 7.55
C LEU A 85 16.64 12.73 8.07
N LYS A 86 16.79 14.03 8.33
CA LYS A 86 15.68 14.90 8.74
C LYS A 86 14.67 15.02 7.59
N ASP A 87 13.38 14.82 7.88
CA ASP A 87 12.24 14.92 6.96
C ASP A 87 12.20 13.91 5.78
N HIS A 88 13.30 13.19 5.50
CA HIS A 88 13.41 12.27 4.36
C HIS A 88 13.43 10.78 4.75
N GLY A 89 13.80 10.43 5.99
CA GLY A 89 13.92 9.04 6.41
C GLY A 89 12.58 8.28 6.45
N TYR A 90 11.63 8.76 7.26
CA TYR A 90 10.37 8.03 7.47
C TYR A 90 9.32 8.29 6.39
N ARG A 91 9.16 9.55 5.93
CA ARG A 91 8.14 9.90 4.91
C ARG A 91 8.30 9.16 3.59
N PHE A 92 9.53 8.71 3.29
CA PHE A 92 9.79 7.88 2.11
C PHE A 92 9.12 6.50 2.20
N PHE A 93 9.08 5.89 3.38
CA PHE A 93 8.53 4.54 3.58
C PHE A 93 7.10 4.51 4.12
N ALA A 94 6.68 5.57 4.83
CA ALA A 94 5.36 5.68 5.41
C ALA A 94 4.88 7.14 5.32
N PRO A 95 4.09 7.48 4.28
CA PRO A 95 3.35 8.74 4.24
C PRO A 95 2.55 8.93 5.54
N ASN A 96 2.30 10.19 5.92
CA ASN A 96 1.53 10.48 7.13
C ASN A 96 0.18 9.74 7.06
N PRO A 97 -0.16 8.86 8.02
CA PRO A 97 -1.45 8.21 8.00
C PRO A 97 -2.53 9.28 8.07
N GLY A 98 -3.40 9.30 7.07
CA GLY A 98 -4.59 10.15 7.08
C GLY A 98 -5.61 9.64 8.09
N ALA A 99 -6.76 10.33 8.15
CA ALA A 99 -7.93 9.79 8.81
C ALA A 99 -8.31 8.42 8.23
N SER A 100 -8.90 7.56 9.05
CA SER A 100 -9.42 6.27 8.59
C SER A 100 -10.86 6.40 8.15
N HIS A 101 -11.30 5.56 7.20
CA HIS A 101 -12.64 5.64 6.65
C HIS A 101 -13.48 4.43 7.05
N LEU A 102 -14.69 4.70 7.49
CA LEU A 102 -15.73 3.71 7.78
C LEU A 102 -16.91 3.96 6.86
N VAL A 103 -17.72 2.92 6.64
CA VAL A 103 -19.02 3.01 5.98
C VAL A 103 -20.05 2.63 7.01
N ARG A 104 -20.99 3.54 7.29
CA ARG A 104 -22.22 3.24 8.01
C ARG A 104 -23.34 3.06 6.99
N TYR A 105 -24.18 2.06 7.22
CA TYR A 105 -25.33 1.81 6.37
C TYR A 105 -26.59 1.71 7.20
N GLU A 106 -27.69 2.21 6.66
CA GLU A 106 -29.03 2.06 7.22
C GLU A 106 -29.84 1.21 6.25
N LEU A 107 -30.51 0.20 6.81
CA LEU A 107 -31.41 -0.69 6.09
C LEU A 107 -32.80 -0.05 6.18
N LEU A 108 -33.43 0.20 5.04
CA LEU A 108 -34.73 0.87 4.98
C LEU A 108 -35.78 -0.08 4.38
N ASP A 109 -37.02 0.04 4.86
CA ASP A 109 -38.19 -0.62 4.28
C ASP A 109 -38.64 0.06 2.96
N ALA A 110 -39.75 -0.40 2.38
CA ALA A 110 -40.24 0.13 1.11
C ALA A 110 -40.70 1.59 1.23
N GLU A 111 -41.15 1.99 2.41
CA GLU A 111 -41.59 3.32 2.78
C GLU A 111 -40.44 4.26 3.17
N GLY A 112 -39.20 3.73 3.26
CA GLY A 112 -37.99 4.48 3.61
C GLY A 112 -37.73 4.60 5.12
N ASN A 113 -38.47 3.87 5.97
CA ASN A 113 -38.22 3.84 7.41
C ASN A 113 -37.02 2.94 7.72
N LYS A 114 -36.20 3.38 8.67
CA LYS A 114 -35.06 2.62 9.16
C LYS A 114 -35.50 1.38 9.94
N ILE A 115 -35.16 0.20 9.43
CA ILE A 115 -35.40 -1.11 10.05
C ILE A 115 -34.13 -1.75 10.61
N GLY A 116 -32.95 -1.21 10.27
CA GLY A 116 -31.68 -1.66 10.82
C GLY A 116 -30.51 -0.76 10.46
N GLU A 117 -29.35 -1.03 11.03
CA GLU A 117 -28.11 -0.36 10.69
C GLU A 117 -26.90 -1.27 10.91
N GLY A 118 -25.80 -0.90 10.28
CA GLY A 118 -24.50 -1.49 10.53
C GLY A 118 -23.37 -0.57 10.11
N ARG A 119 -22.14 -1.02 10.39
CA ARG A 119 -20.92 -0.31 9.98
C ARG A 119 -19.82 -1.28 9.62
N PHE A 120 -18.98 -0.90 8.68
CA PHE A 120 -17.76 -1.62 8.37
C PHE A 120 -16.58 -0.68 8.08
N PRO A 121 -15.34 -1.08 8.45
CA PRO A 121 -15.01 -2.25 9.26
C PRO A 121 -15.48 -2.11 10.73
N ASN A 122 -15.73 -3.24 11.40
CA ASN A 122 -16.14 -3.29 12.81
C ASN A 122 -15.32 -4.36 13.54
N LEU A 123 -14.65 -3.99 14.64
CA LEU A 123 -13.80 -4.91 15.42
C LEU A 123 -14.61 -6.01 16.14
N ASP A 124 -15.88 -5.75 16.45
CA ASP A 124 -16.74 -6.70 17.16
C ASP A 124 -17.25 -7.81 16.24
N VAL A 125 -17.33 -7.54 14.94
CA VAL A 125 -17.93 -8.44 13.94
C VAL A 125 -16.88 -9.04 13.01
N HIS A 126 -15.87 -8.27 12.61
CA HIS A 126 -14.91 -8.68 11.58
C HIS A 126 -13.63 -9.26 12.19
N TRP A 127 -13.77 -10.37 12.90
CA TRP A 127 -12.63 -11.17 13.39
C TRP A 127 -12.48 -12.45 12.56
N PRO A 128 -11.25 -12.93 12.26
CA PRO A 128 -9.93 -12.46 12.69
C PRO A 128 -9.48 -11.19 11.96
N ARG A 129 -8.31 -10.64 12.36
CA ARG A 129 -7.74 -9.39 11.82
C ARG A 129 -7.76 -9.29 10.29
N LEU A 130 -7.61 -10.41 9.58
CA LEU A 130 -7.65 -10.42 8.12
C LEU A 130 -9.05 -10.05 7.57
N LEU A 131 -10.13 -10.49 8.23
CA LEU A 131 -11.49 -10.14 7.86
C LEU A 131 -11.76 -8.65 8.11
N TYR A 132 -11.30 -8.11 9.24
CA TYR A 132 -11.32 -6.67 9.51
C TYR A 132 -10.61 -5.92 8.38
N HIS A 133 -9.39 -6.35 8.04
CA HIS A 133 -8.58 -5.71 7.02
C HIS A 133 -9.24 -5.72 5.64
N ARG A 134 -9.95 -6.80 5.27
CA ARG A 134 -10.72 -6.84 4.02
C ARG A 134 -11.78 -5.74 3.98
N HIS A 135 -12.55 -5.57 5.05
CA HIS A 135 -13.59 -4.54 5.12
C HIS A 135 -13.00 -3.13 5.21
N PHE A 136 -11.86 -2.98 5.89
CA PHE A 136 -11.10 -1.75 5.93
C PHE A 136 -10.61 -1.34 4.53
N MET A 137 -10.09 -2.29 3.73
CA MET A 137 -9.70 -1.99 2.34
C MET A 137 -10.90 -1.60 1.47
N ILE A 138 -12.09 -2.16 1.73
CA ILE A 138 -13.31 -1.78 1.00
C ILE A 138 -13.73 -0.35 1.36
N SER A 139 -13.72 0.03 2.65
CA SER A 139 -14.09 1.38 3.07
C SER A 139 -13.09 2.44 2.57
N GLU A 140 -11.78 2.15 2.62
CA GLU A 140 -10.75 3.01 2.04
C GLU A 140 -10.92 3.15 0.52
N SER A 141 -11.19 2.05 -0.19
CA SER A 141 -11.42 2.10 -1.63
C SER A 141 -12.66 2.91 -2.01
N LEU A 142 -13.73 2.81 -1.23
CA LEU A 142 -14.95 3.61 -1.43
C LEU A 142 -14.67 5.09 -1.20
N ASN A 143 -13.88 5.44 -0.19
CA ASN A 143 -13.49 6.82 0.04
C ASN A 143 -12.62 7.36 -1.11
N ASN A 144 -11.65 6.58 -1.60
CA ASN A 144 -10.75 7.00 -2.68
C ASN A 144 -11.49 7.32 -3.98
N VAL A 145 -12.55 6.58 -4.32
CA VAL A 145 -13.36 6.89 -5.52
C VAL A 145 -14.20 8.17 -5.36
N THR A 146 -14.25 8.76 -4.16
CA THR A 146 -14.91 10.06 -3.93
C THR A 146 -13.98 11.26 -4.11
N SER A 147 -12.68 11.04 -4.38
CA SER A 147 -11.71 12.11 -4.65
C SER A 147 -11.89 12.70 -6.05
N ILE A 148 -13.11 13.17 -6.33
CA ILE A 148 -13.52 13.82 -7.57
C ILE A 148 -13.82 15.29 -7.24
N PRO A 149 -13.41 16.26 -8.07
CA PRO A 149 -13.81 17.65 -7.90
C PRO A 149 -15.33 17.78 -7.73
N ALA A 150 -15.75 18.60 -6.76
CA ALA A 150 -17.18 18.80 -6.49
C ALA A 150 -17.89 19.47 -7.68
N GLU A 151 -17.20 20.38 -8.36
CA GLU A 151 -17.70 21.05 -9.54
C GLU A 151 -17.32 20.27 -10.80
N ALA A 152 -18.28 20.12 -11.71
CA ALA A 152 -18.01 19.56 -13.03
C ALA A 152 -17.07 20.49 -13.81
N PRO A 153 -16.23 19.96 -14.72
CA PRO A 153 -15.42 20.78 -15.60
C PRO A 153 -16.30 21.76 -16.39
N ALA A 154 -15.79 22.97 -16.63
CA ALA A 154 -16.48 23.98 -17.44
C ALA A 154 -16.82 23.44 -18.85
N ASP A 155 -17.84 24.02 -19.49
CA ASP A 155 -18.31 23.56 -20.80
C ASP A 155 -17.22 23.65 -21.88
N ASP A 156 -16.35 24.67 -21.78
CA ASP A 156 -15.21 24.92 -22.66
C ASP A 156 -13.96 24.09 -22.31
N ALA A 157 -14.02 23.28 -21.25
CA ALA A 157 -12.92 22.41 -20.87
C ALA A 157 -12.58 21.41 -22.00
N PRO A 158 -11.29 21.03 -22.13
CA PRO A 158 -10.85 19.99 -23.07
C PRO A 158 -11.67 18.69 -22.95
N ALA A 159 -11.87 18.02 -24.08
CA ALA A 159 -12.73 16.83 -24.16
C ALA A 159 -12.21 15.66 -23.30
N ASP A 160 -10.89 15.51 -23.19
CA ASP A 160 -10.21 14.53 -22.35
C ASP A 160 -10.44 14.77 -20.85
N VAL A 161 -10.45 16.03 -20.41
CA VAL A 161 -10.77 16.40 -19.02
C VAL A 161 -12.21 16.03 -18.67
N LYS A 162 -13.16 16.35 -19.55
CA LYS A 162 -14.57 15.98 -19.38
C LYS A 162 -14.78 14.46 -19.35
N ALA A 163 -14.13 13.74 -20.26
CA ALA A 163 -14.17 12.28 -20.29
C ALA A 163 -13.56 11.65 -19.02
N GLY A 164 -12.44 12.21 -18.53
CA GLY A 164 -11.80 11.78 -17.28
C GLY A 164 -12.73 11.95 -16.07
N TYR A 165 -13.37 13.11 -15.95
CA TYR A 165 -14.35 13.37 -14.89
C TYR A 165 -15.55 12.41 -14.96
N GLN A 166 -16.16 12.24 -16.13
CA GLN A 166 -17.29 11.31 -16.32
C GLN A 166 -16.91 9.86 -15.99
N ASN A 167 -15.70 9.43 -16.34
CA ASN A 167 -15.19 8.11 -15.98
C ASN A 167 -15.03 7.95 -14.47
N ALA A 168 -14.49 8.96 -13.78
CA ALA A 168 -14.36 8.94 -12.33
C ALA A 168 -15.73 8.87 -11.64
N VAL A 169 -16.70 9.68 -12.09
CA VAL A 169 -18.08 9.67 -11.56
C VAL A 169 -18.73 8.30 -11.77
N ARG A 170 -18.66 7.75 -12.98
CA ARG A 170 -19.19 6.41 -13.28
C ARG A 170 -18.55 5.32 -12.42
N LEU A 171 -17.24 5.40 -12.20
CA LEU A 171 -16.53 4.44 -11.34
C LEU A 171 -17.00 4.54 -9.89
N ARG A 172 -17.09 5.76 -9.35
CA ARG A 172 -17.62 6.03 -8.02
C ARG A 172 -19.02 5.45 -7.84
N ASP A 173 -19.92 5.77 -8.76
CA ASP A 173 -21.32 5.35 -8.68
C ASP A 173 -21.42 3.82 -8.75
N ALA A 174 -20.69 3.17 -9.66
CA ALA A 174 -20.64 1.71 -9.76
C ALA A 174 -20.13 1.03 -8.47
N TYR A 175 -19.16 1.64 -7.79
CA TYR A 175 -18.64 1.13 -6.51
C TYR A 175 -19.69 1.18 -5.40
N PHE A 176 -20.36 2.32 -5.22
CA PHE A 176 -21.40 2.46 -4.21
C PHE A 176 -22.62 1.58 -4.52
N GLU A 177 -23.06 1.54 -5.77
CA GLU A 177 -24.13 0.65 -6.21
C GLU A 177 -23.79 -0.82 -5.94
N SER A 178 -22.55 -1.24 -6.22
CA SER A 178 -22.13 -2.62 -5.96
C SER A 178 -22.22 -2.99 -4.48
N ILE A 179 -21.83 -2.09 -3.59
CA ILE A 179 -21.86 -2.33 -2.15
C ILE A 179 -23.29 -2.25 -1.61
N ALA A 180 -24.07 -1.26 -2.03
CA ALA A 180 -25.48 -1.15 -1.67
C ALA A 180 -26.26 -2.39 -2.12
N ARG A 181 -25.98 -2.92 -3.32
CA ARG A 181 -26.61 -4.13 -3.85
C ARG A 181 -26.30 -5.34 -2.98
N TYR A 182 -25.02 -5.50 -2.61
CA TYR A 182 -24.60 -6.57 -1.72
C TYR A 182 -25.33 -6.49 -0.37
N LEU A 183 -25.38 -5.31 0.24
CA LEU A 183 -26.06 -5.10 1.53
C LEU A 183 -27.57 -5.33 1.43
N ALA A 184 -28.21 -4.85 0.36
CA ALA A 184 -29.64 -5.05 0.11
C ALA A 184 -29.98 -6.54 -0.06
N TYR A 185 -29.12 -7.30 -0.74
CA TYR A 185 -29.27 -8.74 -0.92
C TYR A 185 -29.02 -9.52 0.37
N GLU A 186 -27.94 -9.22 1.09
CA GLU A 186 -27.54 -9.90 2.32
C GLU A 186 -28.59 -9.75 3.43
N HIS A 187 -29.20 -8.56 3.52
CA HIS A 187 -30.21 -8.25 4.54
C HIS A 187 -31.66 -8.40 4.05
N ASP A 188 -31.87 -8.79 2.80
CA ASP A 188 -33.17 -8.89 2.13
C ASP A 188 -34.05 -7.64 2.27
N VAL A 189 -33.46 -6.46 2.04
CA VAL A 189 -34.15 -5.16 2.17
C VAL A 189 -34.32 -4.47 0.81
N PRO A 190 -35.37 -3.64 0.64
CA PRO A 190 -35.60 -2.91 -0.61
C PRO A 190 -34.64 -1.73 -0.77
N GLN A 191 -34.16 -1.13 0.32
CA GLN A 191 -33.40 0.11 0.30
C GLN A 191 -32.22 0.10 1.26
N VAL A 192 -31.11 0.70 0.83
CA VAL A 192 -29.91 0.91 1.67
C VAL A 192 -29.46 2.35 1.55
N LYS A 193 -29.33 3.04 2.69
CA LYS A 193 -28.66 4.35 2.77
C LYS A 193 -27.20 4.14 3.14
N LEU A 194 -26.29 4.76 2.40
CA LEU A 194 -24.86 4.72 2.68
C LEU A 194 -24.36 6.08 3.20
N VAL A 195 -23.56 6.03 4.26
CA VAL A 195 -22.91 7.18 4.88
C VAL A 195 -21.42 6.86 5.03
N LEU A 196 -20.58 7.70 4.42
CA LEU A 196 -19.13 7.64 4.65
C LEU A 196 -18.80 8.37 5.94
N ILE A 197 -17.90 7.79 6.71
CA ILE A 197 -17.44 8.35 7.97
C ILE A 197 -15.92 8.47 7.91
N GLU A 198 -15.42 9.68 8.11
CA GLU A 198 -14.01 9.93 8.34
C GLU A 198 -13.76 9.94 9.86
N HIS A 199 -12.84 9.10 10.32
CA HIS A 199 -12.39 9.02 11.71
C HIS A 199 -10.98 9.59 11.83
N GLY A 200 -10.91 10.79 12.40
CA GLY A 200 -9.67 11.54 12.59
C GLY A 200 -8.76 10.94 13.66
N ILE A 201 -7.46 11.17 13.49
CA ILE A 201 -6.45 10.80 14.49
C ILE A 201 -6.41 11.92 15.54
N PRO A 202 -6.67 11.64 16.83
CA PRO A 202 -6.62 12.66 17.87
C PRO A 202 -5.18 13.16 18.07
N HIS A 203 -5.04 14.42 18.47
CA HIS A 203 -3.72 14.95 18.81
C HIS A 203 -3.25 14.33 20.15
N PRO A 204 -1.95 14.03 20.34
CA PRO A 204 -1.45 13.45 21.59
C PRO A 204 -1.74 14.28 22.83
N LEU A 205 -1.87 15.61 22.67
CA LEU A 205 -2.28 16.51 23.74
C LEU A 205 -3.70 16.22 24.20
N ASP A 206 -4.64 16.13 23.27
CA ASP A 206 -6.04 15.86 23.58
C ASP A 206 -6.17 14.51 24.31
N VAL A 207 -5.42 13.50 23.87
CA VAL A 207 -5.36 12.19 24.52
C VAL A 207 -4.75 12.29 25.93
N ALA A 208 -3.69 13.07 26.11
CA ALA A 208 -3.09 13.30 27.42
C ALA A 208 -4.02 14.06 28.38
N GLU A 209 -4.91 14.90 27.85
CA GLU A 209 -5.98 15.59 28.58
C GLU A 209 -7.22 14.70 28.82
N GLY A 210 -7.21 13.47 28.30
CA GLY A 210 -8.23 12.46 28.57
C GLY A 210 -9.21 12.18 27.43
N MET A 211 -9.00 12.75 26.24
CA MET A 211 -9.80 12.44 25.05
C MET A 211 -9.71 10.94 24.71
N SER A 212 -10.87 10.33 24.48
CA SER A 212 -10.93 8.95 24.01
C SER A 212 -10.55 8.86 22.52
N LEU A 213 -9.91 7.75 22.11
CA LEU A 213 -9.68 7.46 20.69
C LEU A 213 -10.98 7.30 19.88
N SER A 214 -12.09 7.06 20.58
CA SER A 214 -13.43 6.94 20.01
C SER A 214 -14.31 8.16 20.29
N ASP A 215 -13.72 9.31 20.61
CA ASP A 215 -14.47 10.54 20.89
C ASP A 215 -15.36 10.92 19.68
N PRO A 216 -16.66 11.23 19.87
CA PRO A 216 -17.57 11.58 18.77
C PRO A 216 -17.10 12.76 17.93
N SER A 217 -16.32 13.69 18.49
CA SER A 217 -15.78 14.85 17.76
C SER A 217 -14.77 14.48 16.67
N LEU A 218 -14.21 13.26 16.73
CA LEU A 218 -13.28 12.73 15.73
C LEU A 218 -13.99 12.16 14.50
N TYR A 219 -15.32 12.06 14.50
CA TYR A 219 -16.08 11.45 13.42
C TYR A 219 -16.78 12.52 12.58
N ARG A 220 -16.55 12.47 11.26
CA ARG A 220 -17.24 13.33 10.29
C ARG A 220 -18.03 12.47 9.33
N GLU A 221 -19.33 12.68 9.30
CA GLU A 221 -20.21 11.94 8.40
C GLU A 221 -20.46 12.70 7.10
N ARG A 222 -20.51 11.97 6.00
CA ARG A 222 -20.91 12.45 4.68
C ARG A 222 -21.88 11.45 4.08
N GLU A 223 -23.12 11.89 3.90
CA GLU A 223 -24.13 11.08 3.22
C GLU A 223 -23.75 10.89 1.75
N VAL A 224 -23.82 9.64 1.28
CA VAL A 224 -23.52 9.31 -0.11
C VAL A 224 -24.81 9.27 -0.93
N GLY A 225 -25.81 8.56 -0.41
CA GLY A 225 -27.09 8.41 -1.09
C GLY A 225 -27.92 7.25 -0.54
N VAL A 226 -29.13 7.13 -1.08
CA VAL A 226 -30.06 6.02 -0.86
C VAL A 226 -30.18 5.23 -2.15
N TYR A 227 -30.04 3.91 -2.06
CA TYR A 227 -30.02 3.01 -3.21
C TYR A 227 -31.17 2.01 -3.12
N GLN A 228 -31.93 1.90 -4.19
CA GLN A 228 -33.07 0.97 -4.33
C GLN A 228 -32.61 -0.35 -4.91
N ARG A 229 -33.04 -1.48 -4.36
CA ARG A 229 -32.68 -2.81 -4.84
C ARG A 229 -33.05 -3.02 -6.31
N ASP A 230 -34.19 -2.50 -6.76
CA ASP A 230 -34.68 -2.67 -8.13
C ASP A 230 -33.84 -1.87 -9.15
N ASP A 231 -33.39 -0.67 -8.78
CA ASP A 231 -32.49 0.16 -9.60
C ASP A 231 -31.08 -0.45 -9.67
N LEU A 232 -30.70 -1.23 -8.66
CA LEU A 232 -29.42 -1.92 -8.61
C LEU A 232 -29.40 -3.18 -9.49
N LEU A 233 -30.53 -3.67 -9.98
CA LEU A 233 -30.56 -4.80 -10.91
C LEU A 233 -30.22 -4.35 -12.34
N LEU A 234 -28.92 -4.21 -12.63
CA LEU A 234 -28.45 -4.33 -14.00
C LEU A 234 -28.88 -5.72 -14.51
N LYS A 235 -29.64 -5.76 -15.61
CA LYS A 235 -29.84 -6.98 -16.41
C LYS A 235 -28.48 -7.70 -16.50
N PRO A 236 -28.40 -9.02 -16.27
CA PRO A 236 -27.14 -9.73 -16.30
C PRO A 236 -26.43 -9.39 -17.60
N VAL A 237 -25.34 -8.63 -17.51
CA VAL A 237 -24.38 -8.52 -18.59
C VAL A 237 -23.76 -9.90 -18.63
N ALA A 238 -24.26 -10.74 -19.54
CA ALA A 238 -23.65 -12.03 -19.81
C ALA A 238 -22.14 -11.81 -19.90
N PRO A 239 -21.31 -12.61 -19.20
CA PRO A 239 -19.87 -12.45 -19.28
C PRO A 239 -19.51 -12.52 -20.76
N LYS A 240 -19.09 -11.39 -21.32
CA LYS A 240 -18.51 -11.40 -22.67
C LYS A 240 -17.30 -12.33 -22.52
N PRO A 241 -17.20 -13.42 -23.30
CA PRO A 241 -16.07 -14.32 -23.20
C PRO A 241 -14.80 -13.48 -23.23
N THR A 242 -14.05 -13.51 -22.13
CA THR A 242 -12.76 -12.87 -22.09
C THR A 242 -11.90 -13.67 -23.04
N GLU A 243 -11.74 -13.18 -24.27
CA GLU A 243 -10.60 -13.54 -25.10
C GLU A 243 -9.39 -13.06 -24.31
N ILE A 244 -8.82 -13.94 -23.50
CA ILE A 244 -7.51 -13.76 -22.92
C ILE A 244 -6.57 -13.65 -24.13
N PRO A 245 -5.93 -12.50 -24.40
CA PRO A 245 -4.95 -12.45 -25.46
C PRO A 245 -3.81 -13.37 -25.06
N ALA A 246 -3.72 -14.52 -25.73
CA ALA A 246 -2.65 -15.48 -25.57
C ALA A 246 -1.38 -14.92 -26.22
N THR A 247 -0.75 -13.92 -25.60
CA THR A 247 0.66 -13.54 -25.81
C THR A 247 1.05 -12.58 -24.68
N ILE A 248 1.55 -13.12 -23.56
CA ILE A 248 2.54 -12.40 -22.78
C ILE A 248 3.84 -12.65 -23.53
N ALA A 249 4.23 -11.72 -24.40
CA ALA A 249 5.55 -11.73 -25.01
C ALA A 249 6.58 -11.60 -23.88
N ALA A 250 7.60 -12.46 -23.91
CA ALA A 250 8.73 -12.38 -23.01
C ALA A 250 9.39 -11.00 -23.13
N PRO A 251 9.93 -10.44 -22.02
CA PRO A 251 10.63 -9.17 -22.06
C PRO A 251 11.85 -9.26 -23.00
N PRO A 252 12.16 -8.20 -23.76
CA PRO A 252 13.31 -8.19 -24.64
C PRO A 252 14.60 -8.33 -23.82
N GLN A 253 15.42 -9.32 -24.18
CA GLN A 253 16.79 -9.44 -23.68
C GLN A 253 17.69 -8.52 -24.50
N GLU A 254 17.85 -7.29 -24.06
CA GLU A 254 18.98 -6.45 -24.47
C GLU A 254 19.64 -5.89 -23.21
N ALA A 255 20.71 -6.55 -22.80
CA ALA A 255 21.76 -5.97 -21.98
C ALA A 255 22.91 -5.66 -22.96
N GLU A 256 22.93 -4.44 -23.49
CA GLU A 256 24.13 -3.88 -24.10
C GLU A 256 24.85 -3.01 -23.06
N GLU A 257 26.08 -3.47 -22.75
CA GLU A 257 27.27 -2.69 -22.39
C GLU A 257 27.13 -1.16 -22.37
N ILE A 258 27.24 -0.56 -21.17
CA ILE A 258 28.07 0.63 -20.89
C ILE A 258 28.65 0.50 -19.47
#